data_AF-A0A5C7XWF7-F1
#
_entry.id   AF-A0A5C7XWF7-F1
#
_cell.length_a   1.000
_cell.length_b   1.000
_cell.length_c   1.000
_cell.angle_alpha   90.00
_cell.angle_beta   90.00
_cell.angle_gamma   90.00
#
_symmetry.space_group_name_H-M   'P 1'
#
loop_
_entity.id
_entity.type
_entity.pdbx_description
1 polymer ?
#
loop_
_entity_poly.entity_id
_entity_poly.type
_entity_poly.pdbx_seq_one_letter_code
_entity_poly.pdbx_strand_id
1 'polypeptide(L)'
;MSLRPVPVLAAAMVLIASCSPAPAPPAATSSSTTTPAPSPAPTTTPPRGPVVGPVTAAELGTTWHPGCPVPPAQLRRVELDYVGFDNQTHRGTLVVNEALVTDVIAIFGDLQRQRYPIAKMQTVEHYPKADDELS
;
A
#
# COMPACT_ATOMS: atom_id res chain seq x y z
N MET A 1 2.85 -5.62 51.04
CA MET A 1 2.24 -6.93 50.72
C MET A 1 2.08 -7.01 49.22
N SER A 2 2.46 -8.05 48.48
CA SER A 2 3.20 -9.28 48.74
C SER A 2 3.52 -9.86 47.36
N LEU A 3 4.78 -10.26 47.11
CA LEU A 3 5.15 -11.13 46.00
C LEU A 3 4.41 -12.47 46.14
N ARG A 4 4.07 -13.12 45.01
CA ARG A 4 4.34 -14.56 44.78
C ARG A 4 4.35 -14.93 43.28
N PRO A 5 5.47 -15.48 42.75
CA PRO A 5 5.53 -16.29 41.54
C PRO A 5 5.60 -17.79 41.89
N VAL A 6 4.88 -18.69 41.19
CA VAL A 6 5.02 -20.16 41.33
C VAL A 6 4.32 -20.85 40.11
N PRO A 7 4.64 -22.09 39.72
CA PRO A 7 5.92 -22.68 39.31
C PRO A 7 5.86 -23.24 37.86
N VAL A 8 7.04 -23.50 37.30
CA VAL A 8 7.25 -24.37 36.13
C VAL A 8 6.99 -25.82 36.55
N LEU A 9 6.05 -26.51 35.89
CA LEU A 9 5.91 -27.96 35.99
C LEU A 9 6.58 -28.60 34.77
N ALA A 10 7.74 -29.21 34.99
CA ALA A 10 8.33 -30.15 34.06
C ALA A 10 7.56 -31.47 34.13
N ALA A 11 7.18 -32.01 32.97
CA ALA A 11 6.73 -33.40 32.84
C ALA A 11 7.46 -34.05 31.66
N ALA A 12 8.07 -35.19 31.95
CA ALA A 12 8.97 -35.95 31.10
C ALA A 12 8.25 -37.11 30.38
N MET A 13 8.92 -37.61 29.33
CA MET A 13 8.74 -38.90 28.63
C MET A 13 7.45 -39.04 27.81
N VAL A 14 7.49 -39.46 26.54
CA VAL A 14 7.76 -40.84 26.12
C VAL A 14 8.54 -40.89 24.80
N LEU A 15 9.60 -41.71 24.78
CA LEU A 15 10.31 -42.16 23.58
C LEU A 15 9.50 -43.26 22.88
N ILE A 16 9.02 -43.01 21.67
CA ILE A 16 8.70 -44.09 20.73
C ILE A 16 9.82 -44.17 19.68
N ALA A 17 10.64 -45.21 19.81
CA ALA A 17 11.61 -45.61 18.82
C ALA A 17 10.87 -46.30 17.66
N SER A 18 10.75 -45.62 16.52
CA SER A 18 10.34 -46.23 15.27
C SER A 18 11.52 -46.22 14.30
N CYS A 19 12.21 -47.35 14.24
CA CYS A 19 13.25 -47.65 13.26
C CYS A 19 12.61 -47.76 11.88
N SER A 20 13.09 -47.02 10.89
CA SER A 20 12.76 -47.24 9.48
C SER A 20 14.04 -47.20 8.64
N PRO A 21 14.22 -48.16 7.70
CA PRO A 21 15.48 -48.36 6.99
C PRO A 21 15.68 -47.33 5.87
N ALA A 22 16.93 -46.86 5.75
CA ALA A 22 17.38 -45.93 4.73
C ALA A 22 17.66 -46.62 3.38
N PRO A 23 17.24 -46.03 2.24
CA PRO A 23 17.84 -46.31 0.93
C PRO A 23 18.91 -45.25 0.59
N ALA A 24 20.01 -45.72 0.00
CA ALA A 24 21.21 -44.97 -0.39
C ALA A 24 20.98 -43.93 -1.52
N PRO A 25 21.89 -42.95 -1.70
CA PRO A 25 21.66 -41.74 -2.48
C PRO A 25 21.94 -41.90 -3.98
N PRO A 26 21.21 -41.20 -4.87
CA PRO A 26 21.70 -40.90 -6.20
C PRO A 26 22.38 -39.52 -6.25
N ALA A 27 23.66 -39.57 -6.59
CA ALA A 27 24.43 -38.70 -7.48
C ALA A 27 23.99 -37.24 -7.75
N ALA A 28 24.98 -36.37 -7.59
CA ALA A 28 25.26 -35.19 -8.40
C ALA A 28 24.22 -34.05 -8.40
N THR A 29 24.42 -33.12 -7.47
CA THR A 29 24.04 -31.71 -7.58
C THR A 29 24.59 -31.08 -8.86
N SER A 30 23.71 -30.77 -9.81
CA SER A 30 23.98 -29.79 -10.87
C SER A 30 23.73 -28.39 -10.31
N SER A 31 24.80 -27.71 -9.91
CA SER A 31 24.75 -26.27 -9.59
C SER A 31 24.68 -25.48 -10.89
N SER A 32 23.49 -25.12 -11.35
CA SER A 32 23.34 -24.11 -12.39
C SER A 32 23.47 -22.73 -11.76
N THR A 33 24.67 -22.14 -11.88
CA THR A 33 24.95 -20.73 -11.59
C THR A 33 24.19 -19.87 -12.62
N THR A 34 23.05 -19.31 -12.23
CA THR A 34 22.37 -18.29 -13.03
C THR A 34 22.95 -16.92 -12.68
N THR A 35 23.71 -16.35 -13.60
CA THR A 35 24.13 -14.94 -13.59
C THR A 35 22.90 -14.04 -13.42
N PRO A 36 22.79 -13.21 -12.36
CA PRO A 36 21.68 -12.28 -12.25
C PRO A 36 21.85 -11.19 -13.30
N ALA A 37 20.86 -11.05 -14.19
CA ALA A 37 20.72 -9.91 -15.07
C ALA A 37 20.65 -8.61 -14.24
N PRO A 38 21.21 -7.49 -14.72
CA PRO A 38 21.12 -6.22 -14.01
C PRO A 38 19.65 -5.83 -13.81
N SER A 39 19.23 -5.79 -12.55
CA SER A 39 17.90 -5.33 -12.17
C SER A 39 17.79 -3.84 -12.56
N PRO A 40 16.72 -3.40 -13.25
CA PRO A 40 16.56 -1.99 -13.59
C PRO A 40 16.57 -1.18 -12.30
N ALA A 41 17.47 -0.21 -12.20
CA ALA A 41 17.53 0.69 -11.05
C ALA A 41 16.16 1.39 -10.90
N PRO A 42 15.63 1.54 -9.67
CA PRO A 42 14.39 2.27 -9.48
C PRO A 42 14.61 3.72 -9.94
N THR A 43 13.92 4.10 -11.01
CA THR A 43 13.94 5.47 -11.51
C THR A 43 13.11 6.33 -10.56
N THR A 44 13.76 6.92 -9.56
CA THR A 44 13.11 7.92 -8.71
C THR A 44 12.84 9.16 -9.56
N THR A 45 11.63 9.26 -10.12
CA THR A 45 11.16 10.46 -10.80
C THR A 45 11.13 11.60 -9.77
N PRO A 46 11.76 12.76 -10.03
CA PRO A 46 11.76 13.86 -9.08
C PRO A 46 10.33 14.34 -8.80
N PRO A 47 10.04 14.73 -7.55
CA PRO A 47 8.69 15.09 -7.18
C PRO A 47 8.20 16.29 -7.98
N ARG A 48 7.03 16.14 -8.58
CA ARG A 48 6.31 17.19 -9.29
C ARG A 48 5.38 17.85 -8.28
N GLY A 49 5.38 19.18 -8.23
CA GLY A 49 4.49 19.92 -7.33
C GLY A 49 3.01 19.57 -7.49
N PRO A 50 2.15 20.04 -6.57
CA PRO A 50 0.71 19.84 -6.66
C PRO A 50 0.16 20.39 -7.97
N VAL A 51 -0.74 19.66 -8.61
CA VAL A 51 -1.49 20.15 -9.78
C VAL A 51 -2.97 20.16 -9.42
N VAL A 52 -3.64 21.29 -9.66
CA VAL A 52 -5.06 21.49 -9.34
C VAL A 52 -5.81 21.79 -10.63
N GLY A 53 -6.89 21.05 -10.88
CA GLY A 53 -7.74 21.19 -12.05
C GLY A 53 -9.22 21.26 -11.71
N PRO A 54 -10.06 21.78 -12.64
CA PRO A 54 -11.51 21.70 -12.52
C PRO A 54 -11.98 20.25 -12.59
N VAL A 55 -13.19 20.00 -12.12
CA VAL A 55 -13.87 18.70 -12.23
C VAL A 55 -15.18 18.88 -12.98
N THR A 56 -15.45 17.97 -13.92
CA THR A 56 -16.73 17.95 -14.65
C THR A 56 -17.64 16.83 -14.13
N ALA A 57 -18.95 16.97 -14.33
CA ALA A 57 -19.91 15.92 -14.00
C ALA A 57 -19.59 14.59 -14.73
N ALA A 58 -19.11 14.67 -15.96
CA ALA A 58 -18.75 13.50 -16.76
C ALA A 58 -17.58 12.72 -16.14
N GLU A 59 -16.60 13.43 -15.57
CA GLU A 59 -15.47 12.79 -14.89
C GLU A 59 -15.85 12.07 -13.60
N LEU A 60 -16.88 12.54 -12.89
CA LEU A 60 -17.40 11.89 -11.68
C LEU A 60 -18.23 10.64 -12.00
N GLY A 61 -18.68 10.49 -13.24
CA GLY A 61 -19.42 9.32 -13.70
C GLY A 61 -20.68 9.07 -12.87
N THR A 62 -20.86 7.83 -12.41
CA THR A 62 -22.05 7.41 -11.65
C THR A 62 -22.03 7.85 -10.18
N THR A 63 -20.94 8.46 -9.71
CA THR A 63 -20.82 8.91 -8.30
C THR A 63 -21.46 10.27 -8.05
N TRP A 64 -21.86 10.96 -9.12
CA TRP A 64 -22.53 12.26 -9.05
C TRP A 64 -23.74 12.30 -9.98
N HIS A 65 -24.79 12.98 -9.56
CA HIS A 65 -25.95 13.29 -10.38
C HIS A 65 -26.54 14.67 -10.03
N PRO A 66 -27.39 15.25 -10.90
CA PRO A 66 -28.13 16.46 -10.54
C PRO A 66 -28.93 16.26 -9.25
N GLY A 67 -28.78 17.19 -8.30
CA GLY A 67 -29.36 17.10 -6.96
C GLY A 67 -28.39 16.64 -5.86
N CYS A 68 -27.19 16.17 -6.20
CA CYS A 68 -26.14 16.00 -5.20
C CYS A 68 -25.79 17.35 -4.52
N PRO A 69 -25.49 17.35 -3.20
CA PRO A 69 -25.35 18.58 -2.41
C PRO A 69 -24.13 19.43 -2.79
N VAL A 70 -23.12 18.82 -3.41
CA VAL A 70 -21.91 19.50 -3.88
C VAL A 70 -21.85 19.43 -5.41
N PRO A 71 -21.94 20.57 -6.11
CA PRO A 71 -21.85 20.59 -7.57
C PRO A 71 -20.38 20.42 -8.03
N PRO A 72 -20.12 19.90 -9.24
CA PRO A 72 -18.76 19.70 -9.76
C PRO A 72 -17.95 21.00 -9.84
N ALA A 73 -18.63 22.15 -10.01
CA ALA A 73 -17.99 23.46 -10.01
C ALA A 73 -17.27 23.80 -8.69
N GLN A 74 -17.72 23.23 -7.56
CA GLN A 74 -17.09 23.36 -6.24
C GLN A 74 -16.06 22.26 -5.96
N LEU A 75 -15.82 21.35 -6.90
CA LEU A 75 -14.85 20.28 -6.76
C LEU A 75 -13.58 20.59 -7.55
N ARG A 76 -12.45 20.13 -7.03
CA ARG A 76 -11.15 20.22 -7.69
C ARG A 76 -10.48 18.87 -7.70
N ARG A 77 -9.88 18.54 -8.83
CA ARG A 77 -8.96 17.42 -8.97
C ARG A 77 -7.61 17.89 -8.48
N VAL A 78 -7.05 17.21 -7.49
CA VAL A 78 -5.74 17.52 -6.92
C VAL A 78 -4.84 16.33 -7.15
N GLU A 79 -3.79 16.53 -7.93
CA GLU A 79 -2.75 15.55 -8.13
C GLU A 79 -1.54 15.86 -7.24
N LEU A 80 -1.09 14.84 -6.52
CA LEU A 80 -0.07 14.95 -5.48
C LEU A 80 0.92 13.80 -5.59
N ASP A 81 2.13 14.06 -5.14
CA ASP A 81 3.09 12.99 -4.93
C ASP A 81 2.93 12.40 -3.52
N TYR A 82 3.10 11.09 -3.39
CA TYR A 82 3.01 10.38 -2.11
C TYR A 82 4.04 9.25 -2.02
N VAL A 83 4.34 8.80 -0.79
CA VAL A 83 5.25 7.67 -0.58
C VAL A 83 4.45 6.38 -0.47
N GLY A 84 4.76 5.39 -1.30
CA GLY A 84 4.14 4.07 -1.28
C GLY A 84 4.75 3.15 -0.22
N PHE A 85 4.13 1.98 -0.01
CA PHE A 85 4.70 0.93 0.85
C PHE A 85 6.00 0.32 0.29
N ASP A 86 6.27 0.50 -1.00
CA ASP A 86 7.54 0.19 -1.66
C ASP A 86 8.63 1.25 -1.40
N ASN A 87 8.32 2.26 -0.57
CA ASN A 87 9.20 3.37 -0.19
C ASN A 87 9.60 4.26 -1.39
N GLN A 88 8.90 4.15 -2.52
CA GLN A 88 9.06 5.00 -3.70
C GLN A 88 8.06 6.15 -3.69
N THR A 89 8.37 7.20 -4.45
CA THR A 89 7.41 8.30 -4.68
C THR A 89 6.52 7.95 -5.86
N HIS A 90 5.21 8.03 -5.63
CA HIS A 90 4.15 7.78 -6.61
C HIS A 90 3.34 9.04 -6.83
N ARG A 91 2.56 9.06 -7.91
CA ARG A 91 1.61 10.12 -8.22
C ARG A 91 0.20 9.63 -7.97
N GLY A 92 -0.58 10.36 -7.18
CA GLY A 92 -1.97 10.05 -6.87
C GLY A 92 -2.90 11.20 -7.22
N THR A 93 -4.19 10.89 -7.29
CA THR A 93 -5.25 11.86 -7.60
C THR A 93 -6.35 11.80 -6.55
N LEU A 94 -6.81 12.99 -6.13
CA LEU A 94 -7.94 13.17 -5.23
C LEU A 94 -8.96 14.12 -5.87
N VAL A 95 -10.23 13.96 -5.53
CA VAL A 95 -11.28 14.95 -5.80
C VAL A 95 -11.75 15.51 -4.46
N VAL A 96 -11.59 16.81 -4.27
CA VAL A 96 -11.89 17.48 -3.00
C VAL A 96 -12.72 18.74 -3.24
N ASN A 97 -13.39 19.24 -2.20
CA ASN A 97 -14.03 20.54 -2.25
C ASN A 97 -12.97 21.64 -2.44
N GLU A 98 -13.26 22.65 -3.26
CA GLU A 98 -12.34 23.74 -3.59
C GLU A 98 -11.84 24.50 -2.36
N ALA A 99 -12.65 24.62 -1.31
CA ALA A 99 -12.28 25.29 -0.07
C ALA A 99 -11.21 24.53 0.73
N LEU A 100 -11.03 23.22 0.49
CA LEU A 100 -10.10 22.36 1.22
C LEU A 100 -8.79 22.09 0.46
N VAL A 101 -8.65 22.59 -0.77
CA VAL A 101 -7.50 22.28 -1.63
C VAL A 101 -6.17 22.60 -0.97
N THR A 102 -6.05 23.78 -0.36
CA THR A 102 -4.81 24.22 0.30
C THR A 102 -4.45 23.32 1.48
N ASP A 103 -5.42 22.98 2.32
CA ASP A 103 -5.22 22.14 3.50
C ASP A 103 -4.80 20.71 3.09
N VAL A 104 -5.47 20.15 2.08
CA VAL A 104 -5.14 18.83 1.53
C VAL A 104 -3.72 18.82 0.98
N ILE A 105 -3.32 19.83 0.19
CA ILE A 105 -1.94 19.95 -0.30
C ILE A 105 -0.94 19.99 0.87
N ALA A 106 -1.22 20.77 1.91
CA ALA A 106 -0.35 20.88 3.08
C ALA A 106 -0.21 19.53 3.81
N ILE A 107 -1.33 18.85 4.10
CA ILE A 107 -1.35 17.56 4.78
C ILE A 107 -0.54 16.52 4.01
N PHE A 108 -0.77 16.37 2.71
CA PHE A 108 -0.03 15.38 1.91
C PHE A 108 1.44 15.75 1.73
N GLY A 109 1.77 17.04 1.66
CA GLY A 109 3.15 17.49 1.72
C GLY A 109 3.84 17.09 3.04
N ASP A 110 3.13 17.17 4.17
CA ASP A 110 3.64 16.78 5.49
C ASP A 110 3.82 15.27 5.59
N LEU A 111 2.86 14.49 5.09
CA LEU A 111 2.95 13.03 5.01
C LEU A 111 4.14 12.59 4.15
N GLN A 112 4.37 13.24 3.00
CA GLN A 112 5.52 12.96 2.13
C GLN A 112 6.85 13.25 2.84
N ARG A 113 6.97 14.38 3.55
CA ARG A 113 8.19 14.72 4.32
C ARG A 113 8.46 13.73 5.45
N GLN A 114 7.41 13.18 6.04
CA GLN A 114 7.50 12.12 7.05
C GLN A 114 7.68 10.72 6.46
N ARG A 115 7.65 10.59 5.12
CA ARG A 115 7.67 9.31 4.39
C ARG A 115 6.56 8.35 4.85
N TYR A 116 5.40 8.89 5.20
CA TYR A 116 4.25 8.10 5.63
C TYR A 116 3.75 7.24 4.46
N PRO A 117 3.70 5.89 4.60
CA PRO A 117 3.33 5.01 3.50
C PRO A 117 1.82 5.04 3.25
N ILE A 118 1.45 5.23 2.00
CA ILE A 118 0.06 5.20 1.52
C ILE A 118 -0.07 4.08 0.49
N ALA A 119 -1.06 3.21 0.67
CA ALA A 119 -1.25 2.06 -0.21
C ALA A 119 -1.80 2.48 -1.59
N LYS A 120 -2.87 3.28 -1.60
CA LYS A 120 -3.58 3.71 -2.81
C LYS A 120 -4.00 5.18 -2.67
N MET A 121 -3.79 5.97 -3.72
CA MET A 121 -4.33 7.33 -3.84
C MET A 121 -4.91 7.49 -5.25
N GLN A 122 -6.12 6.97 -5.42
CA GLN A 122 -6.82 6.95 -6.69
C GLN A 122 -8.29 7.25 -6.45
N THR A 123 -8.92 7.82 -7.46
CA THR A 123 -10.31 8.22 -7.42
C THR A 123 -11.25 7.02 -7.63
N VAL A 124 -12.52 7.19 -7.26
CA VAL A 124 -13.53 6.12 -7.13
C VAL A 124 -13.82 5.33 -8.41
N GLU A 125 -13.49 5.88 -9.58
CA GLU A 125 -13.68 5.25 -10.88
C GLU A 125 -12.77 4.03 -11.06
N HIS A 126 -11.71 3.92 -10.25
CA HIS A 126 -10.83 2.76 -10.20
C HIS A 126 -11.41 1.58 -9.40
N TYR A 127 -12.59 1.75 -8.78
CA TYR A 127 -13.27 0.74 -7.98
C TYR A 127 -14.67 0.43 -8.56
N PRO A 128 -14.76 -0.29 -9.69
CA PRO A 128 -16.04 -0.71 -10.23
C PRO A 128 -16.79 -1.56 -9.20
N LYS A 129 -18.12 -1.40 -9.13
CA LYS A 129 -19.02 -2.05 -8.15
C LYS A 129 -18.81 -1.65 -6.69
N ALA A 130 -18.03 -0.60 -6.41
CA ALA A 130 -17.65 -0.21 -5.05
C ALA A 130 -16.88 -1.33 -4.32
N ASP A 131 -16.05 -2.08 -5.06
CA ASP A 131 -15.13 -3.08 -4.49
C ASP A 131 -13.85 -2.41 -3.95
N ASP A 132 -13.99 -1.40 -3.07
CA ASP A 132 -12.87 -0.67 -2.46
C ASP A 132 -12.22 -1.43 -1.28
N GLU A 133 -12.92 -2.41 -0.73
CA GLU A 133 -12.48 -3.29 0.36
C GLU A 133 -11.45 -4.36 -0.06
N LEU A 134 -11.23 -4.56 -1.37
CA LEU A 134 -10.22 -5.50 -1.87
C LEU A 134 -8.83 -4.85 -1.82
N SER A 135 -8.21 -4.92 -0.64
CA SER A 135 -6.85 -4.44 -0.37
C SER A 135 -5.77 -5.36 -0.92
#